data_AF-A0A8R1IW85-F1
#
_entry.id   AF-A0A8R1IW85-F1
#
_cell.length_a   1.000
_cell.length_b   1.000
_cell.length_c   1.000
_cell.angle_alpha   90.00
_cell.angle_beta   90.00
_cell.angle_gamma   90.00
#
_symmetry.space_group_name_H-M   'P 1'
#
loop_
_entity.id
_entity.type
_entity.pdbx_description
1 polymer ?
#
loop_
_entity_poly.entity_id
_entity_poly.type
_entity_poly.pdbx_seq_one_letter_code
_entity_poly.pdbx_strand_id
1 'polypeptide(L)'
;ELNWDTVPHPPYSPDIAPSDYHLFRPLKLFLKEKRFATYEDLKMAVFDFFDSQSAAFWKKGIDDLSKRWLTVVTNDGQYIVY
;
A
#
# COMPACT_ATOMS: atom_id res chain seq x y z
N GLU A 1 -1.19 -10.35 -25.18
CA GLU A 1 -0.80 -9.37 -24.13
C GLU A 1 -2.00 -8.49 -23.78
N LEU A 2 -1.98 -7.84 -22.61
CA LEU A 2 -3.14 -7.12 -22.06
C LEU A 2 -3.23 -5.62 -22.46
N ASN A 3 -2.25 -5.10 -23.21
CA ASN A 3 -2.17 -3.68 -23.64
C ASN A 3 -2.24 -2.66 -22.48
N TRP A 4 -1.53 -2.93 -21.38
CA TRP A 4 -1.45 -2.01 -20.25
C TRP A 4 -0.15 -1.22 -20.28
N ASP A 5 -0.25 0.07 -19.96
CA ASP A 5 0.92 0.90 -19.72
C ASP A 5 1.55 0.55 -18.37
N THR A 6 2.85 0.27 -18.38
CA THR A 6 3.61 -0.02 -17.17
C THR A 6 4.20 1.27 -16.60
N VAL A 7 4.00 1.50 -15.30
CA VAL A 7 4.64 2.61 -14.59
C VAL A 7 6.06 2.18 -14.19
N PRO A 8 7.11 2.95 -14.53
CA PRO A 8 8.47 2.63 -14.09
C PRO A 8 8.56 2.72 -12.56
N HIS A 9 9.15 1.70 -11.94
CA HIS A 9 9.32 1.65 -10.49
C HIS A 9 10.81 1.38 -10.15
N PRO A 10 11.50 2.33 -9.50
CA PRO A 10 12.89 2.15 -9.11
C PRO A 10 13.08 1.03 -8.07
N PRO A 11 14.26 0.40 -8.04
CA PRO A 11 14.55 -0.65 -7.07
C PRO A 11 14.59 -0.09 -5.65
N TYR A 12 14.16 -0.90 -4.67
CA TYR A 12 14.18 -0.57 -3.24
C TYR A 12 13.39 0.68 -2.84
N SER A 13 12.30 1.01 -3.53
CA SER A 13 11.49 2.21 -3.22
C SER A 13 10.07 1.88 -2.69
N PRO A 14 9.95 1.20 -1.53
CA PRO A 14 8.65 0.92 -0.92
C PRO A 14 7.93 2.20 -0.46
N ASP A 15 8.69 3.28 -0.25
CA ASP A 15 8.19 4.61 0.10
C ASP A 15 7.40 5.29 -1.03
N ILE A 16 7.45 4.78 -2.25
CA ILE A 16 6.61 5.24 -3.37
C ILE A 16 5.69 4.15 -3.93
N ALA A 17 5.63 2.98 -3.29
CA ALA A 17 4.69 1.91 -3.63
C ALA A 17 3.42 2.03 -2.75
N PRO A 18 2.23 2.35 -3.31
CA PRO A 18 1.01 2.52 -2.50
C PRO A 18 0.65 1.29 -1.68
N SER A 19 0.93 0.10 -2.22
CA SER A 19 0.76 -1.17 -1.49
C SER A 19 1.55 -1.18 -0.17
N ASP A 20 2.80 -0.74 -0.19
CA ASP A 20 3.68 -0.77 0.98
C ASP A 20 3.41 0.38 1.96
N TYR A 21 3.42 1.62 1.48
CA TYR A 21 3.33 2.77 2.38
C TYR A 21 1.91 3.04 2.90
N HIS A 22 0.87 2.58 2.20
CA HIS A 22 -0.53 2.88 2.53
C HIS A 22 -1.33 1.66 2.92
N LEU A 23 -1.30 0.57 2.14
CA LEU A 23 -2.20 -0.58 2.33
C LEU A 23 -1.69 -1.58 3.38
N PHE A 24 -0.45 -2.05 3.24
CA PHE A 24 0.04 -3.18 4.03
C PHE A 24 0.24 -2.83 5.50
N ARG A 25 0.52 -1.58 5.85
CA ARG A 25 0.66 -1.18 7.26
C ARG A 25 -0.67 -1.32 8.02
N PRO A 26 -1.79 -0.72 7.59
CA PRO A 26 -3.12 -0.97 8.18
C PRO A 26 -3.53 -2.43 8.15
N LEU A 27 -3.31 -3.15 7.04
CA LEU A 27 -3.64 -4.58 6.96
C LEU A 27 -2.86 -5.41 8.00
N LYS A 28 -1.55 -5.18 8.13
CA LYS A 28 -0.71 -5.84 9.16
C LYS A 28 -1.20 -5.53 10.56
N LEU A 29 -1.62 -4.30 10.84
CA LEU A 29 -2.20 -3.93 12.13
C LEU A 29 -3.55 -4.63 12.38
N PHE A 30 -4.41 -4.71 11.37
CA PHE A 30 -5.69 -5.43 11.46
C PHE A 30 -5.51 -6.93 11.68
N LEU A 31 -4.49 -7.52 11.07
CA LEU A 31 -4.15 -8.95 11.21
C LEU A 31 -3.32 -9.23 12.47
N LYS A 32 -2.75 -8.21 13.10
CA LYS A 32 -1.87 -8.35 14.26
C LYS A 32 -2.60 -9.09 15.37
N GLU A 33 -1.91 -10.04 16.01
CA GLU A 33 -2.40 -10.83 17.15
C GLU A 33 -3.62 -11.72 16.87
N LYS A 34 -4.14 -11.75 15.64
CA LYS A 34 -5.15 -12.73 15.22
C LYS A 34 -4.50 -14.07 14.91
N ARG A 35 -5.16 -15.16 15.32
CA ARG A 35 -4.82 -16.53 14.93
C ARG A 35 -5.99 -17.10 14.14
N PHE A 36 -5.68 -17.67 12.98
CA PHE A 36 -6.66 -18.28 12.09
C PHE A 36 -6.48 -19.80 12.13
N ALA A 37 -7.57 -20.54 12.28
CA ALA A 37 -7.52 -22.00 12.32
C ALA A 37 -7.44 -22.60 10.92
N THR A 38 -8.03 -21.92 9.94
CA THR A 38 -8.08 -22.34 8.54
C THR A 38 -7.62 -21.24 7.59
N TYR A 39 -7.35 -21.62 6.34
CA TYR A 39 -7.08 -20.66 5.28
C TYR A 39 -8.31 -19.80 4.97
N GLU A 40 -9.50 -20.40 5.04
CA GLU A 40 -10.79 -19.75 4.81
C GLU A 40 -11.03 -18.62 5.82
N ASP A 41 -10.69 -18.84 7.10
CA ASP A 41 -10.79 -17.80 8.14
C ASP A 41 -9.88 -16.61 7.82
N LEU A 42 -8.63 -16.87 7.42
CA LEU A 42 -7.69 -15.82 7.03
C LEU A 42 -8.19 -15.07 5.80
N LYS A 43 -8.67 -15.80 4.78
CA LYS A 43 -9.18 -15.24 3.54
C LYS A 43 -10.37 -14.32 3.80
N MET A 44 -11.32 -14.75 4.62
CA MET A 44 -12.47 -13.92 5.02
C MET A 44 -12.04 -12.68 5.79
N ALA A 45 -11.13 -12.80 6.75
CA ALA A 45 -10.63 -11.64 7.49
C ALA A 45 -9.94 -10.61 6.58
N VAL A 46 -9.22 -11.07 5.55
CA VAL A 46 -8.63 -10.18 4.55
C VAL A 46 -9.73 -9.49 3.75
N PHE A 47 -10.76 -10.19 3.26
CA PHE A 47 -11.89 -9.56 2.58
C PHE A 47 -12.60 -8.53 3.45
N ASP A 48 -12.91 -8.86 4.70
CA ASP A 48 -13.53 -7.95 5.65
C ASP A 48 -12.69 -6.67 5.85
N PHE A 49 -11.37 -6.80 5.88
CA PHE A 49 -10.48 -5.65 5.94
C PHE A 49 -10.67 -4.75 4.70
N PHE A 50 -10.64 -5.31 3.49
CA PHE A 50 -10.80 -4.54 2.25
C PHE A 50 -12.18 -3.86 2.17
N ASP A 51 -13.25 -4.59 2.51
CA ASP A 51 -14.63 -4.08 2.48
C ASP A 51 -14.89 -3.01 3.54
N SER A 52 -14.17 -3.07 4.67
CA SER A 52 -14.25 -2.04 5.72
C SER A 52 -13.54 -0.73 5.38
N GLN A 53 -12.69 -0.69 4.34
CA GLN A 53 -11.99 0.54 3.97
C GLN A 53 -12.90 1.48 3.17
N SER A 54 -12.91 2.75 3.54
CA SER A 54 -13.68 3.77 2.82
C SER A 54 -13.09 4.07 1.43
N ALA A 55 -13.90 4.59 0.51
CA ALA A 55 -13.40 5.10 -0.76
C ALA A 55 -12.30 6.18 -0.57
N ALA A 56 -12.42 6.99 0.50
CA ALA A 56 -11.44 8.01 0.84
C ALA A 56 -10.07 7.43 1.24
N PHE A 57 -10.04 6.24 1.87
CA PHE A 57 -8.81 5.51 2.17
C PHE A 57 -8.06 5.21 0.87
N TRP A 58 -8.71 4.49 -0.05
CA TRP A 58 -8.13 4.12 -1.35
C TRP A 58 -7.67 5.34 -2.16
N LYS A 59 -8.52 6.37 -2.23
CA LYS A 59 -8.20 7.61 -2.94
C LYS A 59 -6.95 8.27 -2.34
N LYS A 60 -6.87 8.37 -1.01
CA LYS A 60 -5.70 8.96 -0.34
C LYS A 60 -4.41 8.21 -0.66
N GLY A 61 -4.46 6.87 -0.67
CA GLY A 61 -3.31 6.04 -1.01
C GLY A 61 -2.70 6.39 -2.35
N ILE A 62 -3.53 6.64 -3.38
CA ILE A 62 -3.07 7.01 -4.72
C ILE A 62 -2.71 8.50 -4.80
N ASP A 63 -3.52 9.40 -4.23
CA ASP A 63 -3.27 10.86 -4.30
C ASP A 63 -1.92 11.24 -3.69
N ASP A 64 -1.50 10.55 -2.62
CA ASP A 64 -0.22 10.77 -1.92
C ASP A 64 1.00 10.48 -2.82
N LEU A 65 0.87 9.75 -3.94
CA LEU A 65 1.97 9.46 -4.87
C LEU A 65 2.66 10.73 -5.37
N SER A 66 1.85 11.72 -5.79
CA SER A 66 2.36 12.99 -6.34
C SER A 66 3.30 13.70 -5.36
N LYS A 67 2.90 13.77 -4.09
CA LYS A 67 3.69 14.37 -3.01
C LYS A 67 4.94 13.55 -2.69
N ARG A 68 4.83 12.22 -2.70
CA ARG A 68 5.96 11.31 -2.44
C ARG A 68 7.01 11.41 -3.54
N TRP A 69 6.61 11.39 -4.80
CA TRP A 69 7.53 11.61 -5.93
C TRP A 69 8.24 12.94 -5.83
N LEU A 70 7.50 14.02 -5.54
CA LEU A 70 8.12 15.33 -5.33
C LEU A 70 9.16 15.27 -4.20
N THR A 71 8.84 14.60 -3.10
CA THR A 71 9.76 14.47 -1.95
C THR A 71 11.04 13.71 -2.32
N VAL A 72 10.93 12.60 -3.06
CA VAL A 72 12.10 11.83 -3.52
C VAL A 72 12.97 12.67 -4.45
N VAL A 73 12.36 13.43 -5.37
CA VAL A 73 13.10 14.33 -6.28
C VAL A 73 13.80 15.44 -5.50
N THR A 74 13.11 16.08 -4.54
CA THR A 74 13.72 17.14 -3.71
C THR A 74 14.81 16.63 -2.77
N ASN A 75 14.78 15.34 -2.46
CA ASN A 75 15.76 14.68 -1.59
C ASN A 75 16.85 13.94 -2.40
N ASP A 76 17.06 14.27 -3.68
CA ASP A 76 18.08 13.67 -4.54
C ASP A 76 18.03 12.12 -4.56
N GLY A 77 16.82 11.56 -4.56
CA GLY A 77 16.60 10.10 -4.59
C GLY A 77 16.75 9.39 -3.25
N GLN A 78 17.02 10.12 -2.15
CA GLN A 78 17.06 9.53 -0.81
C GLN A 78 15.66 9.15 -0.30
N TYR A 79 15.63 8.23 0.67
CA TYR A 79 14.40 7.76 1.30
C TYR A 79 13.56 8.88 1.93
N ILE A 80 12.24 8.71 1.89
CA ILE A 80 11.32 9.54 2.67
C ILE A 80 11.41 9.13 4.16
N VAL A 81 11.91 10.04 5.01
CA VAL A 81 12.00 9.86 6.47
C VAL A 81 10.85 10.62 7.15
N TYR A 82 10.24 10.01 8.17
CA TYR A 82 9.17 10.60 8.99
C TYR A 82 9.67 11.00 10.38
#